data_AF-A0A7S3M409-F1
#
_entry.id   AF-A0A7S3M409-F1
#
_cell.length_a   1.000
_cell.length_b   1.000
_cell.length_c   1.000
_cell.angle_alpha   90.00
_cell.angle_beta   90.00
_cell.angle_gamma   90.00
#
_symmetry.space_group_name_H-M   'P 1'
#
loop_
_entity.id
_entity.type
_entity.pdbx_description
1 polymer ?
#
loop_
_entity_poly.entity_id
_entity_poly.type
_entity_poly.pdbx_seq_one_letter_code
_entity_poly.pdbx_strand_id
1 'polypeptide(L)'
;MGFEDLGVGVARVWGLPESLQRCMRKPLGSPMQRAPEQGIERLRWAAMAANEVASTLLFSEPAQLEAQLGQIGARYARTLALSAEAIAEATLRARHKLVALAEALDLRVAPDTPAARLLKLPPVAGSQVVPEDAIGAHELRVSETQPLPAVLESQAGGAVSVAQVNEVLAAGIQDITNAMVESFQLNDVLRMILETMFRALGFRRMVFCLREARTDMLTGRFGLGEGSETAVRALKVPLKAQGDLFAAVCLRGADTLINDATEPRMQARLPEWYRKGINAPSFLLLPLQIKGQTFALIYADQAAAGGIVVDDKALGLLRTLRNQAVMAFRQAG
;
A
#
# COMPACT_ATOMS: atom_id res chain seq x y z
N MET A 1 -6.93 4.52 39.14
CA MET A 1 -7.05 4.62 37.67
C MET A 1 -6.54 3.32 37.09
N GLY A 2 -7.35 2.64 36.27
CA GLY A 2 -6.91 1.40 35.62
C GLY A 2 -5.96 1.67 34.45
N PHE A 3 -5.23 0.65 33.99
CA PHE A 3 -4.39 0.77 32.79
C PHE A 3 -5.19 1.14 31.53
N GLU A 4 -6.47 0.78 31.46
CA GLU A 4 -7.36 1.17 30.37
C GLU A 4 -7.70 2.67 30.39
N ASP A 5 -7.91 3.25 31.58
CA ASP A 5 -8.16 4.70 31.72
C ASP A 5 -6.92 5.51 31.34
N LEU A 6 -5.73 5.01 31.71
CA LEU A 6 -4.45 5.61 31.32
C LEU A 6 -4.28 5.56 29.80
N GLY A 7 -4.54 4.41 29.17
CA GLY A 7 -4.43 4.24 27.72
C GLY A 7 -5.37 5.16 26.94
N VAL A 8 -6.63 5.26 27.35
CA VAL A 8 -7.60 6.18 26.73
C VAL A 8 -7.21 7.65 26.98
N GLY A 9 -6.66 7.96 28.16
CA GLY A 9 -6.15 9.30 28.47
C GLY A 9 -5.02 9.73 27.54
N VAL A 10 -4.01 8.87 27.33
CA VAL A 10 -2.91 9.13 26.39
C VAL A 10 -3.43 9.28 24.96
N ALA A 11 -4.37 8.42 24.55
CA ALA A 11 -4.94 8.48 23.21
C ALA A 11 -5.65 9.80 22.92
N ARG A 12 -6.30 10.39 23.92
CA ARG A 12 -6.92 11.71 23.83
C ARG A 12 -5.88 12.82 23.69
N VAL A 13 -4.78 12.73 24.43
CA VAL A 13 -3.66 13.71 24.34
C VAL A 13 -3.00 13.68 22.96
N TRP A 14 -2.94 12.52 22.32
CA TRP A 14 -2.39 12.36 20.97
C TRP A 14 -3.38 12.64 19.83
N GLY A 15 -4.62 13.05 20.13
CA GLY A 15 -5.60 13.43 19.12
C GLY A 15 -6.16 12.27 18.29
N LEU A 16 -6.13 11.04 18.79
CA LEU A 16 -6.67 9.89 18.07
C LEU A 16 -8.20 10.01 17.89
N PRO A 17 -8.77 9.60 16.73
CA PRO A 17 -10.21 9.59 16.50
C PRO A 17 -11.01 8.88 17.60
N GLU A 18 -12.22 9.37 17.91
CA GLU A 18 -13.08 8.77 18.93
C GLU A 18 -13.40 7.29 18.67
N SER A 19 -13.48 6.89 17.39
CA SER A 19 -13.68 5.50 16.99
C SER A 19 -12.55 4.59 17.50
N LEU A 20 -11.29 5.06 17.44
CA LEU A 20 -10.13 4.33 17.96
C LEU A 20 -10.09 4.35 19.48
N GLN A 21 -10.34 5.51 20.11
CA GLN A 21 -10.42 5.61 21.58
C GLN A 21 -11.46 4.65 22.15
N ARG A 22 -12.60 4.49 21.46
CA ARG A 22 -13.66 3.56 21.85
C ARG A 22 -13.22 2.11 21.73
N CYS A 23 -12.30 1.76 20.82
CA CYS A 23 -11.78 0.39 20.67
C CYS A 23 -10.71 0.02 21.71
N MET A 24 -10.16 0.99 22.45
CA MET A 24 -9.15 0.76 23.50
C MET A 24 -9.75 0.26 24.82
N ARG A 25 -11.08 0.18 24.93
CA ARG A 25 -11.78 -0.42 26.08
C ARG A 25 -12.26 -1.81 25.72
N LYS A 26 -12.01 -2.77 26.60
CA LYS A 26 -12.52 -4.13 26.42
C LYS A 26 -14.05 -4.13 26.42
N PRO A 27 -14.69 -4.84 25.47
CA PRO A 27 -16.12 -5.06 25.55
C PRO A 27 -16.44 -5.87 26.82
N LEU A 28 -17.53 -5.52 27.50
CA LEU A 28 -18.02 -6.26 28.66
C LEU A 28 -18.88 -7.45 28.20
N GLY A 29 -18.71 -8.61 28.84
CA GLY A 29 -19.51 -9.81 28.59
C GLY A 29 -18.87 -10.82 27.62
N SER A 30 -19.63 -11.84 27.24
CA SER A 30 -19.21 -12.85 26.27
C SER A 30 -19.49 -12.41 24.84
N PRO A 31 -18.76 -12.93 23.83
CA PRO A 31 -19.01 -12.63 22.42
C PRO A 31 -20.48 -12.83 22.07
N MET A 32 -21.08 -11.81 21.48
CA MET A 32 -22.51 -11.84 21.16
C MET A 32 -22.81 -12.97 20.17
N GLN A 33 -23.87 -13.74 20.43
CA GLN A 33 -24.33 -14.79 19.51
C GLN A 33 -25.01 -14.23 18.25
N ARG A 34 -25.11 -12.90 18.12
CA ARG A 34 -25.70 -12.16 17.00
C ARG A 34 -24.66 -11.21 16.41
N ALA A 35 -24.65 -11.04 15.09
CA ALA A 35 -23.77 -10.10 14.43
C ALA A 35 -24.15 -8.65 14.85
N PRO A 36 -23.19 -7.84 15.34
CA PRO A 36 -23.46 -6.46 15.71
C PRO A 36 -23.85 -5.64 14.48
N GLU A 37 -24.87 -4.80 14.62
CA GLU A 37 -25.21 -3.77 13.64
C GLU A 37 -24.03 -2.78 13.59
N GLN A 38 -23.32 -2.83 12.46
CA GLN A 38 -22.09 -2.12 12.06
C GLN A 38 -21.56 -0.94 12.91
N GLY A 39 -20.22 -0.82 12.92
CA GLY A 39 -19.50 0.42 13.26
C GLY A 39 -18.39 0.20 14.28
N ILE A 40 -18.67 0.47 15.55
CA ILE A 40 -17.65 0.53 16.61
C ILE A 40 -17.64 -0.75 17.48
N GLU A 41 -18.80 -1.38 17.69
CA GLU A 41 -18.91 -2.58 18.49
C GLU A 41 -18.24 -3.79 17.82
N ARG A 42 -18.44 -3.96 16.51
CA ARG A 42 -17.75 -4.97 15.71
C ARG A 42 -16.23 -4.81 15.80
N LEU A 43 -15.73 -3.57 15.76
CA LEU A 43 -14.29 -3.27 15.88
C LEU A 43 -13.74 -3.60 17.27
N ARG A 44 -14.49 -3.35 18.34
CA ARG A 44 -14.12 -3.76 19.71
C ARG A 44 -13.97 -5.28 19.83
N TRP A 45 -14.94 -6.02 19.29
CA TRP A 45 -14.89 -7.49 19.30
C TRP A 45 -13.76 -8.03 18.40
N ALA A 46 -13.48 -7.38 17.27
CA ALA A 46 -12.34 -7.73 16.42
C ALA A 46 -11.01 -7.50 17.14
N ALA A 47 -10.86 -6.37 17.86
CA ALA A 47 -9.68 -6.10 18.66
C ALA A 47 -9.50 -7.12 19.80
N MET A 48 -10.59 -7.53 20.46
CA MET A 48 -10.54 -8.58 21.47
C MET A 48 -10.12 -9.93 20.87
N ALA A 49 -10.72 -10.33 19.76
CA ALA A 49 -10.35 -11.57 19.05
C ALA A 49 -8.86 -11.56 18.63
N ALA A 50 -8.38 -10.44 18.08
CA ALA A 50 -6.98 -10.29 17.69
C ALA A 50 -6.01 -10.39 18.88
N ASN A 51 -6.36 -9.78 20.03
CA ASN A 51 -5.57 -9.87 21.25
C ASN A 51 -5.52 -11.29 21.80
N GLU A 52 -6.63 -12.04 21.75
CA GLU A 52 -6.64 -13.44 22.15
C GLU A 52 -5.80 -14.30 21.23
N VAL A 53 -5.94 -14.15 19.90
CA VAL A 53 -5.10 -14.85 18.92
C VAL A 53 -3.62 -14.56 19.14
N ALA A 54 -3.24 -13.29 19.34
CA ALA A 54 -1.86 -12.90 19.61
C ALA A 54 -1.35 -13.51 20.92
N SER A 55 -2.17 -13.52 21.97
CA SER A 55 -1.81 -14.13 23.27
C SER A 55 -1.62 -15.63 23.14
N THR A 56 -2.52 -16.32 22.44
CA THR A 56 -2.40 -17.77 22.16
C THR A 56 -1.14 -18.07 21.36
N LEU A 57 -0.82 -17.26 20.34
CA LEU A 57 0.42 -17.45 19.56
C LEU A 57 1.70 -17.25 20.41
N LEU A 58 1.67 -16.36 21.40
CA LEU A 58 2.80 -16.08 22.28
C LEU A 58 2.98 -17.16 23.36
N PHE A 59 1.90 -17.58 24.00
CA PHE A 59 1.96 -18.34 25.25
C PHE A 59 1.61 -19.83 25.11
N SER A 60 0.88 -20.22 24.07
CA SER A 60 0.44 -21.62 23.92
C SER A 60 1.54 -22.53 23.40
N GLU A 61 1.49 -23.80 23.79
CA GLU A 61 2.39 -24.83 23.28
C GLU A 61 2.07 -25.19 21.82
N PRO A 62 3.08 -25.53 20.99
CA PRO A 62 2.89 -25.84 19.57
C PRO A 62 1.86 -26.94 19.31
N ALA A 63 1.81 -27.96 20.17
CA ALA A 63 0.90 -29.10 20.04
C ALA A 63 -0.59 -28.74 20.23
N GLN A 64 -0.88 -27.69 20.99
CA GLN A 64 -2.26 -27.26 21.29
C GLN A 64 -2.66 -25.99 20.53
N LEU A 65 -1.70 -25.37 19.84
CA LEU A 65 -1.88 -24.07 19.21
C LEU A 65 -3.01 -24.07 18.18
N GLU A 66 -3.01 -25.03 17.25
CA GLU A 66 -4.02 -25.09 16.19
C GLU A 66 -5.42 -25.35 16.75
N ALA A 67 -5.54 -26.24 17.74
CA ALA A 67 -6.81 -26.52 18.40
C ALA A 67 -7.36 -25.28 19.13
N GLN A 68 -6.52 -24.54 19.85
CA GLN A 68 -6.91 -23.32 20.54
C GLN A 68 -7.28 -22.19 19.58
N LEU A 69 -6.54 -22.02 18.48
CA LEU A 69 -6.88 -21.05 17.43
C LEU A 69 -8.23 -21.41 16.77
N GLY A 70 -8.50 -22.69 16.53
CA GLY A 70 -9.79 -23.16 16.02
C GLY A 70 -10.95 -22.84 16.98
N GLN A 71 -10.77 -23.04 18.29
CA GLN A 71 -11.78 -22.68 19.30
C GLN A 71 -12.04 -21.16 19.35
N ILE A 72 -10.99 -20.35 19.24
CA ILE A 72 -11.12 -18.88 19.15
C ILE A 72 -11.90 -18.50 17.89
N GLY A 73 -11.55 -19.08 16.73
CA GLY A 73 -12.25 -18.86 15.47
C GLY A 73 -13.75 -19.19 15.57
N ALA A 74 -14.09 -20.36 16.10
CA ALA A 74 -15.48 -20.78 16.29
C ALA A 74 -16.27 -19.84 17.22
N ARG A 75 -15.64 -19.38 18.31
CA ARG A 75 -16.26 -18.48 19.29
C ARG A 75 -16.55 -17.08 18.72
N TYR A 76 -15.66 -16.55 17.88
CA TYR A 76 -15.80 -15.21 17.31
C TYR A 76 -16.47 -15.16 15.93
N ALA A 77 -16.67 -16.30 15.27
CA ALA A 77 -17.24 -16.39 13.92
C ALA A 77 -18.57 -15.63 13.77
N ARG A 78 -19.53 -15.88 14.68
CA ARG A 78 -20.86 -15.23 14.64
C ARG A 78 -20.79 -13.73 14.95
N THR A 79 -19.98 -13.34 15.94
CA THR A 79 -19.82 -11.94 16.37
C THR A 79 -19.11 -11.09 15.31
N LEU A 80 -18.20 -11.69 14.53
CA LEU A 80 -17.46 -10.97 13.48
C LEU A 80 -18.10 -11.11 12.09
N ALA A 81 -19.11 -11.95 11.93
CA ALA A 81 -19.67 -12.35 10.64
C ALA A 81 -18.59 -12.90 9.69
N LEU A 82 -17.72 -13.77 10.20
CA LEU A 82 -16.64 -14.44 9.49
C LEU A 82 -16.68 -15.94 9.77
N SER A 83 -16.22 -16.77 8.84
CA SER A 83 -16.04 -18.20 9.13
C SER A 83 -14.79 -18.42 10.00
N ALA A 84 -14.73 -19.57 10.70
CA ALA A 84 -13.56 -19.92 11.50
C ALA A 84 -12.31 -20.08 10.62
N GLU A 85 -12.49 -20.61 9.40
CA GLU A 85 -11.46 -20.75 8.38
C GLU A 85 -10.94 -19.38 7.94
N ALA A 86 -11.83 -18.40 7.72
CA ALA A 86 -11.44 -17.04 7.35
C ALA A 86 -10.63 -16.35 8.46
N ILE A 87 -10.95 -16.62 9.74
CA ILE A 87 -10.18 -16.11 10.89
C ILE A 87 -8.80 -16.79 10.95
N ALA A 88 -8.72 -18.10 10.71
CA ALA A 88 -7.46 -18.84 10.66
C ALA A 88 -6.56 -18.35 9.50
N GLU A 89 -7.14 -18.16 8.31
CA GLU A 89 -6.43 -17.64 7.14
C GLU A 89 -5.96 -16.19 7.37
N ALA A 90 -6.79 -15.34 7.97
CA ALA A 90 -6.40 -13.98 8.34
C ALA A 90 -5.26 -13.97 9.36
N THR A 91 -5.28 -14.88 10.33
CA THR A 91 -4.19 -15.07 11.30
C THR A 91 -2.90 -15.48 10.60
N LEU A 92 -2.96 -16.45 9.67
CA LEU A 92 -1.80 -16.89 8.91
C LEU A 92 -1.24 -15.77 8.02
N ARG A 93 -2.09 -15.01 7.32
CA ARG A 93 -1.66 -13.84 6.53
C ARG A 93 -1.01 -12.77 7.41
N ALA A 94 -1.55 -12.50 8.60
CA ALA A 94 -0.97 -11.53 9.54
C ALA A 94 0.43 -11.97 10.02
N ARG A 95 0.63 -13.26 10.27
CA ARG A 95 1.93 -13.81 10.66
C ARG A 95 2.97 -13.70 9.55
N HIS A 96 2.60 -13.99 8.30
CA HIS A 96 3.49 -13.76 7.14
C HIS A 96 3.91 -12.29 7.02
N LYS A 97 2.98 -11.34 7.20
CA LYS A 97 3.31 -9.91 7.20
C LYS A 97 4.26 -9.53 8.35
N LEU A 98 4.05 -10.10 9.53
CA LEU A 98 4.90 -9.84 10.69
C LEU A 98 6.33 -10.37 10.47
N VAL A 99 6.48 -11.55 9.87
CA VAL A 99 7.79 -12.10 9.46
C VAL A 99 8.48 -11.18 8.45
N ALA A 100 7.80 -10.80 7.37
CA ALA A 100 8.36 -9.91 6.36
C ALA A 100 8.77 -8.53 6.93
N LEU A 101 8.00 -8.00 7.89
CA LEU A 101 8.34 -6.76 8.60
C LEU A 101 9.57 -6.94 9.50
N ALA A 102 9.66 -8.05 10.24
CA ALA A 102 10.81 -8.34 11.09
C ALA A 102 12.09 -8.49 10.25
N GLU A 103 12.01 -9.15 9.10
CA GLU A 103 13.12 -9.26 8.14
C GLU A 103 13.53 -7.90 7.56
N ALA A 104 12.57 -7.07 7.15
CA ALA A 104 12.84 -5.74 6.61
C ALA A 104 13.50 -4.79 7.63
N LEU A 105 13.29 -5.03 8.93
CA LEU A 105 13.84 -4.24 10.04
C LEU A 105 15.08 -4.88 10.68
N ASP A 106 15.58 -6.01 10.16
CA ASP A 106 16.64 -6.85 10.75
C ASP A 106 16.41 -7.14 12.25
N LEU A 107 15.14 -7.36 12.63
CA LEU A 107 14.75 -7.65 14.01
C LEU A 107 15.03 -9.11 14.34
N ARG A 108 16.12 -9.35 15.07
CA ARG A 108 16.50 -10.69 15.55
C ARG A 108 15.86 -10.99 16.89
N VAL A 109 15.04 -12.04 16.93
CA VAL A 109 14.40 -12.53 18.15
C VAL A 109 15.12 -13.80 18.61
N ALA A 110 15.50 -13.85 19.88
CA ALA A 110 16.15 -15.03 20.45
C ALA A 110 15.22 -16.25 20.38
N PRO A 111 15.72 -17.43 19.96
CA PRO A 111 14.90 -18.59 19.57
C PRO A 111 14.05 -19.20 20.69
N ASP A 112 14.43 -18.95 21.95
CA ASP A 112 13.77 -19.47 23.15
C ASP A 112 12.75 -18.50 23.76
N THR A 113 12.53 -17.35 23.12
CA THR A 113 11.55 -16.37 23.61
C THR A 113 10.14 -16.66 23.08
N PRO A 114 9.08 -16.31 23.84
CA PRO A 114 7.70 -16.36 23.35
C PRO A 114 7.51 -15.63 22.01
N ALA A 115 8.22 -14.52 21.81
CA ALA A 115 8.17 -13.74 20.58
C ALA A 115 8.66 -14.52 19.34
N ALA A 116 9.58 -15.48 19.49
CA ALA A 116 10.04 -16.31 18.37
C ALA A 116 8.90 -17.17 17.79
N ARG A 117 7.87 -17.48 18.58
CA ARG A 117 6.70 -18.25 18.13
C ARG A 117 5.81 -17.46 17.17
N LEU A 118 5.79 -16.13 17.28
CA LEU A 118 5.08 -15.27 16.32
C LEU A 118 5.66 -15.40 14.90
N LEU A 119 6.97 -15.62 14.80
CA LEU A 119 7.73 -15.67 13.55
C LEU A 119 7.81 -17.07 12.92
N LYS A 120 7.50 -18.14 13.67
CA LYS A 120 7.59 -19.53 13.18
C LYS A 120 6.34 -19.95 12.40
N LEU A 121 6.33 -19.80 11.08
CA LEU A 121 5.22 -20.24 10.23
C LEU A 121 5.00 -21.77 10.33
N PRO A 122 3.75 -22.25 10.22
CA PRO A 122 3.48 -23.69 10.21
C PRO A 122 4.15 -24.32 8.98
N PRO A 123 4.71 -25.54 9.10
CA PRO A 123 5.28 -26.23 7.97
C PRO A 123 4.17 -26.50 6.94
N VAL A 124 4.43 -26.15 5.68
CA VAL A 124 3.53 -26.46 4.57
C VAL A 124 3.53 -27.97 4.40
N ALA A 125 2.42 -28.63 4.72
CA ALA A 125 2.24 -30.04 4.39
C ALA A 125 2.24 -30.18 2.86
N GLY A 126 3.37 -30.61 2.28
CA GLY A 126 3.48 -30.90 0.85
C GLY A 126 4.76 -30.48 0.11
N SER A 127 5.75 -29.85 0.74
CA SER A 127 7.00 -29.50 0.03
C SER A 127 7.96 -30.70 -0.08
N GLN A 128 7.80 -31.49 -1.15
CA GLN A 128 8.90 -32.26 -1.73
C GLN A 128 9.75 -31.34 -2.63
N VAL A 129 11.06 -31.53 -2.56
CA VAL A 129 12.10 -30.77 -3.24
C VAL A 129 12.28 -31.28 -4.69
N VAL A 130 12.05 -30.37 -5.65
CA VAL A 130 12.46 -30.19 -7.09
C VAL A 130 13.11 -31.36 -7.86
N PRO A 131 12.88 -31.51 -9.20
CA PRO A 131 13.68 -30.74 -10.19
C PRO A 131 12.91 -30.23 -11.44
N GLU A 132 13.55 -29.27 -12.13
CA GLU A 132 13.19 -28.71 -13.44
C GLU A 132 13.12 -29.74 -14.57
N ASP A 133 12.38 -29.34 -15.60
CA ASP A 133 12.53 -29.63 -17.04
C ASP A 133 11.63 -30.71 -17.67
N ALA A 134 10.70 -30.26 -18.53
CA ALA A 134 10.30 -30.87 -19.82
C ALA A 134 9.09 -30.14 -20.41
N ILE A 135 9.30 -29.56 -21.60
CA ILE A 135 8.30 -29.00 -22.51
C ILE A 135 7.39 -30.10 -23.09
N GLY A 136 6.10 -29.77 -23.28
CA GLY A 136 5.16 -30.46 -24.19
C GLY A 136 3.87 -30.88 -23.47
N ALA A 137 2.66 -30.67 -23.96
CA ALA A 137 2.17 -30.16 -25.24
C ALA A 137 0.70 -29.70 -25.03
N HIS A 138 0.24 -28.86 -25.96
CA HIS A 138 -1.15 -28.46 -26.28
C HIS A 138 -2.31 -29.08 -25.48
N GLU A 139 -3.29 -28.29 -25.05
CA GLU A 139 -4.44 -28.00 -25.90
C GLU A 139 -4.95 -26.55 -25.81
N LEU A 140 -5.02 -25.93 -26.99
CA LEU A 140 -5.77 -24.73 -27.31
C LEU A 140 -7.27 -24.97 -27.08
N ARG A 141 -7.92 -24.13 -26.28
CA ARG A 141 -9.35 -23.86 -26.42
C ARG A 141 -9.55 -22.39 -26.73
N VAL A 142 -9.81 -22.15 -28.01
CA VAL A 142 -10.45 -20.94 -28.53
C VAL A 142 -11.92 -21.03 -28.13
N SER A 143 -12.37 -20.13 -27.26
CA SER A 143 -13.78 -19.78 -27.13
C SER A 143 -13.91 -18.27 -27.09
N GLU A 144 -14.27 -17.74 -28.26
CA GLU A 144 -15.24 -16.68 -28.50
C GLU A 144 -15.03 -15.31 -27.82
N THR A 145 -14.69 -14.35 -28.68
CA THR A 145 -14.87 -12.91 -28.53
C THR A 145 -16.20 -12.55 -27.88
N GLN A 146 -16.14 -12.14 -26.61
CA GLN A 146 -17.20 -11.35 -25.98
C GLN A 146 -16.87 -9.85 -26.11
N PRO A 147 -17.82 -9.01 -26.52
CA PRO A 147 -17.60 -7.57 -26.67
C PRO A 147 -17.27 -6.93 -25.33
N LEU A 148 -16.42 -5.90 -25.36
CA LEU A 148 -16.17 -5.03 -24.22
C LEU A 148 -17.51 -4.62 -23.56
N PRO A 149 -17.66 -4.71 -22.23
CA PRO A 149 -18.67 -3.92 -21.57
C PRO A 149 -18.23 -2.46 -21.69
N ALA A 150 -18.98 -1.72 -22.50
CA ALA A 150 -19.04 -0.27 -22.40
C ALA A 150 -19.46 0.09 -20.97
N VAL A 151 -18.47 0.40 -20.13
CA VAL A 151 -18.71 1.07 -18.84
C VAL A 151 -18.27 2.53 -18.98
N LEU A 152 -18.83 3.19 -19.98
CA LEU A 152 -19.06 4.63 -19.97
C LEU A 152 -20.57 4.80 -19.79
N GLU A 153 -21.04 4.78 -18.54
CA GLU A 153 -22.32 5.35 -18.08
C GLU A 153 -22.54 4.99 -16.60
N SER A 154 -21.72 5.56 -15.72
CA SER A 154 -22.13 5.81 -14.33
C SER A 154 -21.23 6.89 -13.71
N GLN A 155 -21.23 8.07 -14.34
CA GLN A 155 -20.90 9.30 -13.61
C GLN A 155 -22.19 9.93 -13.12
N ALA A 156 -22.62 9.50 -11.93
CA ALA A 156 -23.52 10.25 -11.08
C ALA A 156 -23.16 9.94 -9.61
N GLY A 157 -22.29 10.79 -9.04
CA GLY A 157 -22.07 10.98 -7.60
C GLY A 157 -22.00 9.74 -6.69
N GLY A 158 -20.80 9.22 -6.45
CA GLY A 158 -20.57 8.24 -5.37
C GLY A 158 -19.09 7.98 -5.20
N ALA A 159 -18.58 8.08 -3.96
CA ALA A 159 -17.17 7.89 -3.64
C ALA A 159 -16.63 6.57 -4.23
N VAL A 160 -15.54 6.65 -5.00
CA VAL A 160 -14.82 5.47 -5.51
C VAL A 160 -14.47 4.58 -4.33
N SER A 161 -14.91 3.31 -4.36
CA SER A 161 -14.65 2.40 -3.25
C SER A 161 -13.18 1.96 -3.23
N VAL A 162 -12.60 1.79 -2.04
CA VAL A 162 -11.20 1.33 -1.86
C VAL A 162 -10.95 -0.03 -2.55
N ALA A 163 -11.98 -0.88 -2.66
CA ALA A 163 -11.91 -2.14 -3.39
C ALA A 163 -11.67 -1.90 -4.89
N GLN A 164 -12.43 -0.98 -5.49
CA GLN A 164 -12.30 -0.63 -6.91
C GLN A 164 -10.95 0.00 -7.24
N VAL A 165 -10.42 0.88 -6.36
CA VAL A 165 -9.06 1.43 -6.51
C VAL A 165 -8.02 0.31 -6.59
N ASN A 166 -8.11 -0.64 -5.66
CA ASN A 166 -7.17 -1.77 -5.61
C ASN A 166 -7.29 -2.70 -6.82
N GLU A 167 -8.50 -2.93 -7.32
CA GLU A 167 -8.74 -3.72 -8.54
C GLU A 167 -8.15 -3.07 -9.79
N VAL A 168 -8.39 -1.76 -10.00
CA VAL A 168 -7.84 -1.01 -11.14
C VAL A 168 -6.31 -1.04 -11.12
N LEU A 169 -5.69 -0.84 -9.96
CA LEU A 169 -4.24 -0.89 -9.83
C LEU A 169 -3.69 -2.31 -10.09
N ALA A 170 -4.36 -3.35 -9.57
CA ALA A 170 -3.92 -4.73 -9.75
C ALA A 170 -4.05 -5.19 -11.21
N ALA A 171 -5.17 -4.87 -11.86
CA ALA A 171 -5.38 -5.15 -13.28
C ALA A 171 -4.34 -4.44 -14.15
N GLY A 172 -4.09 -3.14 -13.89
CA GLY A 172 -3.08 -2.41 -14.63
C GLY A 172 -1.67 -2.98 -14.47
N ILE A 173 -1.29 -3.46 -13.28
CA ILE A 173 0.01 -4.16 -13.09
C ILE A 173 0.11 -5.38 -14.01
N GLN A 174 -0.96 -6.16 -14.14
CA GLN A 174 -0.99 -7.33 -15.00
C GLN A 174 -0.86 -6.94 -16.49
N ASP A 175 -1.62 -5.93 -16.93
CA ASP A 175 -1.56 -5.42 -18.30
C ASP A 175 -0.16 -4.89 -18.66
N ILE A 176 0.46 -4.14 -17.75
CA ILE A 176 1.82 -3.61 -17.92
C ILE A 176 2.85 -4.76 -17.95
N THR A 177 2.67 -5.77 -17.09
CA THR A 177 3.57 -6.93 -17.07
C THR A 177 3.49 -7.69 -18.40
N ASN A 178 2.28 -7.88 -18.94
CA ASN A 178 2.10 -8.52 -20.24
C ASN A 178 2.72 -7.69 -21.37
N ALA A 179 2.48 -6.37 -21.38
CA ALA A 179 3.05 -5.47 -22.37
C ALA A 179 4.59 -5.48 -22.36
N MET A 180 5.21 -5.65 -21.20
CA MET A 180 6.68 -5.73 -21.07
C MET A 180 7.29 -7.06 -21.54
N VAL A 181 6.51 -8.14 -21.62
CA VAL A 181 7.00 -9.44 -22.13
C VAL A 181 7.15 -9.42 -23.65
N GLU A 182 6.35 -8.60 -24.33
CA GLU A 182 6.43 -8.39 -25.77
C GLU A 182 7.45 -7.30 -26.16
N SER A 183 7.65 -7.06 -27.46
CA SER A 183 8.42 -5.90 -27.90
C SER A 183 7.67 -4.61 -27.56
N PHE A 184 8.17 -3.84 -26.59
CA PHE A 184 7.51 -2.63 -26.12
C PHE A 184 8.30 -1.36 -26.39
N GLN A 185 7.59 -0.23 -26.46
CA GLN A 185 8.20 1.09 -26.38
C GLN A 185 8.14 1.61 -24.95
N LEU A 186 9.26 2.05 -24.41
CA LEU A 186 9.36 2.55 -23.04
C LEU A 186 8.35 3.68 -22.75
N ASN A 187 8.16 4.60 -23.69
CA ASN A 187 7.23 5.71 -23.52
C ASN A 187 5.78 5.23 -23.38
N ASP A 188 5.39 4.17 -24.09
CA ASP A 188 4.03 3.63 -24.04
C ASP A 188 3.79 2.93 -22.70
N VAL A 189 4.76 2.12 -22.24
CA VAL A 189 4.69 1.47 -20.92
C VAL A 189 4.62 2.51 -19.79
N LEU A 190 5.42 3.58 -19.85
CA LEU A 190 5.38 4.64 -18.85
C LEU A 190 4.04 5.40 -18.87
N ARG A 191 3.46 5.63 -20.05
CA ARG A 191 2.12 6.22 -20.17
C ARG A 191 1.05 5.29 -19.58
N MET A 192 1.10 3.99 -19.87
CA MET A 192 0.20 3.00 -19.28
C MET A 192 0.28 3.00 -17.74
N ILE A 193 1.50 3.05 -17.18
CA ILE A 193 1.72 3.14 -15.73
C ILE A 193 1.09 4.41 -15.15
N LEU A 194 1.37 5.58 -15.74
CA LEU A 194 0.84 6.84 -15.25
C LEU A 194 -0.69 6.91 -15.39
N GLU A 195 -1.26 6.41 -16.48
CA GLU A 195 -2.70 6.35 -16.69
C GLU A 195 -3.39 5.43 -15.68
N THR A 196 -2.80 4.27 -15.39
CA THR A 196 -3.30 3.34 -14.39
C THR A 196 -3.37 4.02 -13.02
N MET A 197 -2.29 4.67 -12.60
CA MET A 197 -2.25 5.41 -11.32
C MET A 197 -3.27 6.56 -11.30
N PHE A 198 -3.36 7.32 -12.39
CA PHE A 198 -4.26 8.45 -12.52
C PHE A 198 -5.73 8.04 -12.40
N ARG A 199 -6.14 7.01 -13.15
CA ARG A 199 -7.52 6.49 -13.15
C ARG A 199 -7.91 5.88 -11.82
N ALA A 200 -6.99 5.17 -11.16
CA ALA A 200 -7.27 4.51 -9.90
C ALA A 200 -7.48 5.49 -8.74
N LEU A 201 -6.67 6.55 -8.68
CA LEU A 201 -6.60 7.43 -7.49
C LEU A 201 -7.23 8.80 -7.69
N GLY A 202 -7.65 9.14 -8.91
CA GLY A 202 -8.32 10.41 -9.19
C GLY A 202 -7.45 11.62 -8.89
N PHE A 203 -6.14 11.51 -9.11
CA PHE A 203 -5.24 12.65 -9.00
C PHE A 203 -5.71 13.78 -9.92
N ARG A 204 -5.52 15.05 -9.51
CA ARG A 204 -5.79 16.18 -10.41
C ARG A 204 -4.84 16.15 -11.60
N ARG A 205 -3.56 15.85 -11.32
CA ARG A 205 -2.52 15.71 -12.33
C ARG A 205 -1.38 14.83 -11.86
N MET A 206 -0.67 14.27 -12.83
CA MET A 206 0.55 13.50 -12.65
C MET A 206 1.62 13.97 -13.63
N VAL A 207 2.88 13.94 -13.21
CA VAL A 207 4.03 14.33 -14.04
C VAL A 207 5.15 13.31 -13.87
N PHE A 208 5.65 12.80 -14.99
CA PHE A 208 6.86 11.99 -15.03
C PHE A 208 8.08 12.88 -15.29
N CYS A 209 9.10 12.75 -14.45
CA CYS A 209 10.36 13.49 -14.55
C CYS A 209 11.52 12.55 -14.82
N LEU A 210 12.50 13.01 -15.61
CA LEU A 210 13.72 12.27 -15.93
C LEU A 210 14.94 13.13 -15.64
N ARG A 211 16.01 12.49 -15.18
CA ARG A 211 17.30 13.14 -14.87
C ARG A 211 17.97 13.56 -16.17
N GLU A 212 18.37 14.83 -16.22
CA GLU A 212 19.23 15.36 -17.27
C GLU A 212 20.69 15.19 -16.85
N ALA A 213 21.47 14.47 -17.64
CA ALA A 213 22.87 14.13 -17.31
C ALA A 213 23.78 15.36 -17.18
N ARG A 214 23.49 16.44 -17.93
CA ARG A 214 24.33 17.64 -17.98
C ARG A 214 24.18 18.52 -16.73
N THR A 215 22.96 18.66 -16.23
CA THR A 215 22.61 19.59 -15.15
C THR A 215 22.42 18.89 -13.82
N ASP A 216 22.34 17.55 -13.82
CA ASP A 216 22.03 16.73 -12.65
C ASP A 216 20.69 17.11 -12.00
N MET A 217 19.72 17.50 -12.84
CA MET A 217 18.37 17.89 -12.44
C MET A 217 17.33 16.91 -12.99
N LEU A 218 16.31 16.61 -12.20
CA LEU A 218 15.11 15.96 -12.72
C LEU A 218 14.23 17.04 -13.36
N THR A 219 13.84 16.80 -14.61
CA THR A 219 12.97 17.70 -15.37
C THR A 219 11.73 16.95 -15.82
N GLY A 220 10.57 17.63 -15.81
CA GLY A 220 9.33 17.07 -16.33
C GLY A 220 9.48 16.70 -17.80
N ARG A 221 9.00 15.50 -18.18
CA ARG A 221 9.00 15.00 -19.56
C ARG A 221 7.61 14.98 -20.17
N PHE A 222 6.65 14.44 -19.44
CA PHE A 222 5.24 14.45 -19.82
C PHE A 222 4.38 14.35 -18.56
N GLY A 223 3.10 14.67 -18.71
CA GLY A 223 2.14 14.60 -17.61
C GLY A 223 0.74 14.33 -18.11
N LEU A 224 -0.13 13.97 -17.16
CA LEU A 224 -1.54 13.64 -17.35
C LEU A 224 -2.38 14.50 -16.40
N GLY A 225 -3.64 14.74 -16.78
CA GLY A 225 -4.58 15.51 -15.98
C GLY A 225 -4.52 17.02 -16.20
N GLU A 226 -5.18 17.75 -15.31
CA GLU A 226 -5.43 19.18 -15.44
C GLU A 226 -4.15 20.01 -15.29
N GLY A 227 -3.85 20.89 -16.26
CA GLY A 227 -2.68 21.76 -16.19
C GLY A 227 -1.36 20.98 -16.10
N SER A 228 -1.30 19.80 -16.72
CA SER A 228 -0.10 18.97 -16.72
C SER A 228 1.05 19.60 -17.50
N GLU A 229 0.79 20.29 -18.61
CA GLU A 229 1.83 20.95 -19.41
C GLU A 229 2.58 22.04 -18.64
N THR A 230 1.85 22.86 -17.87
CA THR A 230 2.45 23.91 -17.03
C THR A 230 3.24 23.28 -15.89
N ALA A 231 2.71 22.22 -15.27
CA ALA A 231 3.41 21.47 -14.23
C ALA A 231 4.70 20.80 -14.76
N VAL A 232 4.67 20.20 -15.95
CA VAL A 232 5.83 19.61 -16.63
C VAL A 232 6.94 20.65 -16.83
N ARG A 233 6.61 21.86 -17.26
CA ARG A 233 7.59 22.96 -17.45
C ARG A 233 8.12 23.51 -16.14
N ALA A 234 7.30 23.51 -15.09
CA ALA A 234 7.65 24.00 -13.77
C ALA A 234 8.51 23.02 -12.96
N LEU A 235 8.34 21.71 -13.16
CA LEU A 235 9.01 20.66 -12.40
C LEU A 235 10.49 20.57 -12.76
N LYS A 236 11.32 21.14 -11.87
CA LYS A 236 12.78 21.17 -11.98
C LYS A 236 13.40 20.87 -10.62
N VAL A 237 13.77 19.62 -10.37
CA VAL A 237 14.33 19.20 -9.08
C VAL A 237 15.86 19.08 -9.18
N PRO A 238 16.61 20.01 -8.58
CA PRO A 238 18.07 19.87 -8.44
C PRO A 238 18.41 18.81 -7.38
N LEU A 239 19.01 17.68 -7.78
CA LEU A 239 19.28 16.55 -6.88
C LEU A 239 20.30 16.84 -5.77
N LYS A 240 21.11 17.91 -5.93
CA LYS A 240 22.14 18.33 -4.97
C LYS A 240 21.71 19.49 -4.06
N ALA A 241 20.49 19.97 -4.17
CA ALA A 241 20.01 21.07 -3.32
C ALA A 241 19.83 20.60 -1.88
N GLN A 242 20.54 21.24 -0.94
CA GLN A 242 20.41 20.94 0.48
C GLN A 242 19.15 21.58 1.07
N GLY A 243 18.48 20.87 1.97
CA GLY A 243 17.28 21.36 2.68
C GLY A 243 15.96 21.25 1.90
N ASP A 244 16.02 20.97 0.59
CA ASP A 244 14.85 20.74 -0.27
C ASP A 244 14.20 19.37 0.02
N LEU A 245 12.89 19.37 0.25
CA LEU A 245 12.09 18.16 0.39
C LEU A 245 12.20 17.24 -0.83
N PHE A 246 12.09 17.76 -2.05
CA PHE A 246 12.12 16.97 -3.28
C PHE A 246 13.49 16.29 -3.46
N ALA A 247 14.57 17.05 -3.27
CA ALA A 247 15.93 16.50 -3.30
C ALA A 247 16.12 15.45 -2.20
N ALA A 248 15.66 15.70 -0.97
CA ALA A 248 15.76 14.75 0.13
C ALA A 248 15.01 13.43 -0.15
N VAL A 249 13.80 13.49 -0.72
CA VAL A 249 13.01 12.32 -1.12
C VAL A 249 13.74 11.55 -2.23
N CYS A 250 14.27 12.26 -3.22
CA CYS A 250 15.04 11.64 -4.30
C CYS A 250 16.32 10.98 -3.78
N LEU A 251 17.06 11.61 -2.86
CA LEU A 251 18.29 11.02 -2.32
C LEU A 251 18.01 9.78 -1.45
N ARG A 252 16.92 9.81 -0.68
CA ARG A 252 16.53 8.67 0.19
C ARG A 252 15.88 7.52 -0.57
N GLY A 253 15.31 7.76 -1.75
CA GLY A 253 14.61 6.72 -2.52
C GLY A 253 13.31 6.23 -1.87
N ALA A 254 12.72 7.05 -0.99
CA ALA A 254 11.53 6.68 -0.23
C ALA A 254 10.27 7.27 -0.88
N ASP A 255 9.28 6.43 -1.18
CA ASP A 255 7.96 6.90 -1.60
C ASP A 255 7.36 7.76 -0.49
N THR A 256 6.96 8.99 -0.84
CA THR A 256 6.57 9.99 0.13
C THR A 256 5.23 10.61 -0.24
N LEU A 257 4.23 10.40 0.60
CA LEU A 257 2.94 11.05 0.52
C LEU A 257 2.92 12.27 1.47
N ILE A 258 2.61 13.44 0.91
CA ILE A 258 2.40 14.67 1.66
C ILE A 258 0.90 14.96 1.68
N ASN A 259 0.29 14.72 2.84
CA ASN A 259 -1.13 14.97 3.06
C ASN A 259 -1.43 16.47 3.15
N ASP A 260 -0.56 17.24 3.81
CA ASP A 260 -0.72 18.69 3.93
C ASP A 260 0.63 19.40 3.76
N ALA A 261 0.78 20.07 2.63
CA ALA A 261 1.92 20.89 2.27
C ALA A 261 1.76 22.35 2.69
N THR A 262 0.59 22.75 3.21
CA THR A 262 0.31 24.10 3.68
C THR A 262 0.90 24.37 5.07
N GLU A 263 1.27 23.31 5.80
CA GLU A 263 1.92 23.43 7.10
C GLU A 263 3.22 24.27 7.04
N PRO A 264 3.47 25.18 8.00
CA PRO A 264 4.63 26.07 7.96
C PRO A 264 5.98 25.35 7.89
N ARG A 265 6.10 24.19 8.56
CA ARG A 265 7.32 23.35 8.55
C ARG A 265 7.58 22.75 7.17
N MET A 266 6.51 22.39 6.45
CA MET A 266 6.60 21.85 5.10
C MET A 266 6.91 22.97 4.11
N GLN A 267 6.20 24.10 4.18
CA GLN A 267 6.42 25.28 3.34
C GLN A 267 7.87 25.79 3.38
N ALA A 268 8.51 25.76 4.55
CA ALA A 268 9.91 26.16 4.70
C ALA A 268 10.90 25.26 3.93
N ARG A 269 10.53 24.00 3.66
CA ARG A 269 11.35 23.00 2.97
C ARG A 269 10.98 22.84 1.49
N LEU A 270 9.91 23.49 1.04
CA LEU A 270 9.47 23.44 -0.35
C LEU A 270 10.27 24.42 -1.21
N PRO A 271 10.76 23.97 -2.38
CA PRO A 271 11.49 24.83 -3.30
C PRO A 271 10.66 26.02 -3.78
N GLU A 272 11.36 27.09 -4.11
CA GLU A 272 10.73 28.28 -4.69
C GLU A 272 10.06 27.98 -6.04
N TRP A 273 10.68 27.16 -6.90
CA TRP A 273 10.09 26.75 -8.17
C TRP A 273 8.76 26.02 -7.97
N TYR A 274 8.65 25.22 -6.90
CA TYR A 274 7.43 24.50 -6.58
C TYR A 274 6.34 25.44 -6.08
N ARG A 275 6.68 26.33 -5.13
CA ARG A 275 5.75 27.31 -4.54
C ARG A 275 5.23 28.34 -5.54
N LYS A 276 6.02 28.71 -6.55
CA LYS A 276 5.60 29.64 -7.60
C LYS A 276 4.90 28.97 -8.78
N GLY A 277 5.23 27.72 -9.09
CA GLY A 277 4.76 27.03 -10.29
C GLY A 277 3.57 26.09 -10.08
N ILE A 278 3.59 25.28 -9.02
CA ILE A 278 2.62 24.19 -8.82
C ILE A 278 1.84 24.36 -7.52
N ASN A 279 2.55 24.53 -6.41
CA ASN A 279 2.05 24.82 -5.06
C ASN A 279 0.83 23.99 -4.63
N ALA A 280 0.82 22.68 -4.92
CA ALA A 280 -0.29 21.84 -4.54
C ALA A 280 -0.27 21.53 -3.03
N PRO A 281 -1.44 21.57 -2.34
CA PRO A 281 -1.55 21.35 -0.91
C PRO A 281 -1.41 19.87 -0.50
N SER A 282 -1.63 18.92 -1.41
CA SER A 282 -1.34 17.51 -1.18
C SER A 282 -0.72 16.91 -2.43
N PHE A 283 0.33 16.11 -2.25
CA PHE A 283 1.04 15.49 -3.36
C PHE A 283 1.81 14.23 -2.94
N LEU A 284 2.08 13.37 -3.92
CA LEU A 284 2.81 12.12 -3.81
C LEU A 284 4.08 12.18 -4.66
N LEU A 285 5.19 11.70 -4.09
CA LEU A 285 6.49 11.59 -4.75
C LEU A 285 6.94 10.12 -4.76
N LEU A 286 7.18 9.59 -5.95
CA LEU A 286 7.70 8.22 -6.13
C LEU A 286 9.05 8.31 -6.87
N PRO A 287 10.18 8.31 -6.16
CA PRO A 287 11.49 8.34 -6.79
C PRO A 287 11.83 6.98 -7.42
N LEU A 288 12.40 7.01 -8.63
CA LEU A 288 12.86 5.81 -9.34
C LEU A 288 14.39 5.75 -9.27
N GLN A 289 14.91 4.67 -8.69
CA GLN A 289 16.34 4.49 -8.44
C GLN A 289 16.92 3.25 -9.12
N ILE A 290 18.14 3.38 -9.63
CA ILE A 290 18.99 2.27 -10.07
C ILE A 290 20.31 2.37 -9.31
N LYS A 291 20.69 1.29 -8.61
CA LYS A 291 21.92 1.24 -7.78
C LYS A 291 22.03 2.42 -6.80
N GLY A 292 20.92 2.80 -6.18
CA GLY A 292 20.85 3.91 -5.22
C GLY A 292 20.89 5.32 -5.83
N GLN A 293 21.00 5.45 -7.15
CA GLN A 293 20.93 6.75 -7.83
C GLN A 293 19.54 6.97 -8.42
N THR A 294 18.94 8.11 -8.08
CA THR A 294 17.66 8.54 -8.67
C THR A 294 17.87 9.02 -10.08
N PHE A 295 17.15 8.43 -11.02
CA PHE A 295 17.20 8.78 -12.44
C PHE A 295 15.85 9.32 -12.94
N ALA A 296 14.76 9.06 -12.23
CA ALA A 296 13.43 9.55 -12.56
C ALA A 296 12.60 9.80 -11.29
N LEU A 297 11.52 10.56 -11.42
CA LEU A 297 10.56 10.85 -10.34
C LEU A 297 9.16 10.91 -10.92
N ILE A 298 8.21 10.21 -10.29
CA ILE A 298 6.78 10.40 -10.55
C ILE A 298 6.23 11.35 -9.49
N TYR A 299 5.59 12.42 -9.95
CA TYR A 299 4.86 13.39 -9.14
C TYR A 299 3.36 13.23 -9.39
N ALA A 300 2.55 13.30 -8.34
CA ALA A 300 1.09 13.35 -8.44
C ALA A 300 0.52 14.32 -7.40
N ASP A 301 -0.54 15.05 -7.73
CA ASP A 301 -1.11 16.05 -6.81
C ASP A 301 -2.64 16.08 -6.74
N GLN A 302 -3.13 16.72 -5.68
CA GLN A 302 -4.54 17.04 -5.49
C GLN A 302 -4.71 18.50 -5.03
N ALA A 303 -5.86 19.09 -5.37
CA ALA A 303 -6.19 20.49 -5.07
C ALA A 303 -6.54 20.75 -3.59
N ALA A 304 -6.82 19.71 -2.80
CA ALA A 304 -7.18 19.82 -1.38
C ALA A 304 -6.16 19.10 -0.50
N ALA A 305 -5.87 19.68 0.68
CA ALA A 305 -5.11 18.99 1.72
C ALA A 305 -5.87 17.73 2.16
N GLY A 306 -5.14 16.62 2.34
CA GLY A 306 -5.72 15.30 2.60
C GLY A 306 -6.52 14.71 1.43
N GLY A 307 -6.46 15.32 0.25
CA GLY A 307 -7.23 14.88 -0.91
C GLY A 307 -6.71 13.59 -1.56
N ILE A 308 -5.53 13.12 -1.17
CA ILE A 308 -5.00 11.81 -1.57
C ILE A 308 -5.25 10.83 -0.43
N VAL A 309 -6.22 9.94 -0.60
CA VAL A 309 -6.56 8.89 0.37
C VAL A 309 -6.15 7.55 -0.20
N VAL A 310 -5.11 6.96 0.38
CA VAL A 310 -4.58 5.65 -0.01
C VAL A 310 -4.44 4.77 1.22
N ASP A 311 -4.93 3.53 1.11
CA ASP A 311 -4.69 2.50 2.11
C ASP A 311 -3.33 1.82 1.89
N ASP A 312 -2.88 1.02 2.85
CA ASP A 312 -1.58 0.33 2.77
C ASP A 312 -1.49 -0.59 1.54
N LYS A 313 -2.63 -1.15 1.11
CA LYS A 313 -2.70 -2.01 -0.07
C LYS A 313 -2.48 -1.20 -1.35
N ALA A 314 -3.15 -0.08 -1.52
CA ALA A 314 -2.96 0.81 -2.66
C ALA A 314 -1.53 1.37 -2.71
N LEU A 315 -0.94 1.74 -1.56
CA LEU A 315 0.47 2.13 -1.49
C LEU A 315 1.40 1.00 -1.95
N GLY A 316 1.13 -0.24 -1.54
CA GLY A 316 1.86 -1.42 -2.02
C GLY A 316 1.76 -1.62 -3.54
N LEU A 317 0.58 -1.42 -4.11
CA LEU A 317 0.35 -1.53 -5.56
C LEU A 317 1.03 -0.40 -6.34
N LEU A 318 0.99 0.84 -5.84
CA LEU A 318 1.74 1.97 -6.39
C LEU A 318 3.25 1.70 -6.40
N ARG A 319 3.76 1.11 -5.31
CA ARG A 319 5.16 0.70 -5.21
C ARG A 319 5.52 -0.33 -6.29
N THR A 320 4.63 -1.30 -6.54
CA THR A 320 4.80 -2.29 -7.61
C THR A 320 4.80 -1.64 -8.98
N LEU A 321 3.84 -0.77 -9.30
CA LEU A 321 3.81 -0.04 -10.58
C LEU A 321 5.07 0.81 -10.80
N ARG A 322 5.54 1.51 -9.76
CA ARG A 322 6.80 2.24 -9.79
C ARG A 322 7.99 1.30 -10.05
N ASN A 323 8.01 0.11 -9.44
CA ASN A 323 9.05 -0.89 -9.71
C ASN A 323 8.99 -1.40 -11.16
N GLN A 324 7.80 -1.57 -11.74
CA GLN A 324 7.65 -1.91 -13.16
C GLN A 324 8.22 -0.81 -14.05
N ALA A 325 8.01 0.47 -13.72
CA ALA A 325 8.67 1.56 -14.44
C ALA A 325 10.20 1.43 -14.39
N VAL A 326 10.77 1.14 -13.22
CA VAL A 326 12.24 0.90 -13.09
C VAL A 326 12.69 -0.29 -13.94
N MET A 327 11.92 -1.37 -13.97
CA MET A 327 12.23 -2.55 -14.79
C MET A 327 12.16 -2.25 -16.29
N ALA A 328 11.14 -1.52 -16.75
CA ALA A 328 11.01 -1.11 -18.14
C ALA A 328 12.23 -0.30 -18.60
N PHE A 329 12.75 0.61 -17.76
CA PHE A 329 13.99 1.33 -18.05
C PHE A 329 15.24 0.44 -18.10
N ARG A 330 15.29 -0.65 -17.31
CA ARG A 330 16.42 -1.59 -17.33
C ARG A 330 16.40 -2.54 -18.54
N GLN A 331 15.23 -2.80 -19.10
CA GLN A 331 15.07 -3.67 -20.27
C GLN A 331 15.20 -2.89 -21.58
N ALA A 332 14.76 -1.63 -21.60
CA ALA A 332 14.82 -0.78 -22.77
C ALA A 332 16.17 -0.07 -22.99
N GLY A 333 17.07 -0.09 -21.99
CA GLY A 333 18.41 0.51 -22.05
C GLY A 333 19.49 -0.54 -21.92
#